data_AF-A0A6C0BVI2-F1
#
_entry.id   AF-A0A6C0BVI2-F1
#
_cell.length_a   1.000
_cell.length_b   1.000
_cell.length_c   1.000
_cell.angle_alpha   90.00
_cell.angle_beta   90.00
_cell.angle_gamma   90.00
#
_symmetry.space_group_name_H-M   'P 1'
#
loop_
_entity.id
_entity.type
_entity.pdbx_description
1 polymer ?
#
loop_
_entity_poly.entity_id
_entity_poly.type
_entity_poly.pdbx_seq_one_letter_code
_entity_poly.pdbx_strand_id
1 'polypeptide(L)'
;MKIYVNSYNPLDMLDKIKKIDANFRKSTKYIEFLSNDGLYKIENNNLFKLHPIDYPVQILKQYYKNVVLFIDKSYFKAENIYSQIPPEHEIRDVTCFYYEVCDSKLLSSKKKNDYSIQLVVEGTYKEKEINLQTNSNNANNKYYRFVPHDFYFIVNDNFDFDNYFCKETINEFLSQLF
;
A
#
# COMPACT_ATOMS: atom_id res chain seq x y z
N MET A 1 -9.10 1.57 6.97
CA MET A 1 -9.86 1.78 5.71
C MET A 1 -8.88 2.00 4.56
N LYS A 2 -9.16 1.45 3.38
CA LYS A 2 -8.37 1.68 2.15
C LYS A 2 -9.12 2.64 1.22
N ILE A 3 -8.41 3.53 0.55
CA ILE A 3 -8.95 4.43 -0.46
C ILE A 3 -8.18 4.20 -1.76
N TYR A 4 -8.89 3.77 -2.79
CA TYR A 4 -8.35 3.51 -4.12
C TYR A 4 -8.66 4.66 -5.07
N VAL A 5 -7.77 4.87 -6.02
CA VAL A 5 -7.90 5.87 -7.06
C VAL A 5 -8.33 5.19 -8.35
N ASN A 6 -9.40 5.68 -8.98
CA ASN A 6 -9.89 5.11 -10.23
C ASN A 6 -8.87 5.17 -11.35
N SER A 7 -8.85 4.12 -12.18
CA SER A 7 -8.07 4.01 -13.41
C SER A 7 -6.56 4.24 -13.26
N TYR A 8 -5.99 4.04 -12.06
CA TYR A 8 -4.55 4.08 -11.87
C TYR A 8 -3.94 2.70 -12.11
N ASN A 9 -3.06 2.56 -13.10
CA ASN A 9 -2.31 1.32 -13.28
C ASN A 9 -1.13 1.30 -12.30
N PRO A 10 -1.04 0.31 -11.38
CA PRO A 10 0.07 0.23 -10.44
C PRO A 10 1.44 0.25 -11.12
N LEU A 11 1.59 -0.28 -12.34
CA LEU A 11 2.86 -0.25 -13.07
C LEU A 11 3.37 1.18 -13.33
N ASP A 12 2.47 2.14 -13.51
CA ASP A 12 2.81 3.55 -13.71
C ASP A 12 3.39 4.19 -12.44
N MET A 13 3.30 3.52 -11.27
CA MET A 13 3.91 4.01 -10.03
C MET A 13 5.42 4.11 -10.12
N LEU A 14 6.11 3.22 -10.82
CA LEU A 14 7.57 3.15 -10.74
C LEU A 14 8.25 4.45 -11.18
N ASP A 15 7.72 5.08 -12.23
CA ASP A 15 8.23 6.36 -12.74
C ASP A 15 7.91 7.52 -11.79
N LYS A 16 6.77 7.46 -11.11
CA LYS A 16 6.29 8.53 -10.22
C LYS A 16 6.77 8.37 -8.78
N ILE A 17 7.15 7.17 -8.37
CA ILE A 17 7.69 6.84 -7.05
C ILE A 17 8.89 7.72 -6.72
N LYS A 18 9.73 8.03 -7.71
CA LYS A 18 10.89 8.92 -7.52
C LYS A 18 10.50 10.32 -7.05
N LYS A 19 9.31 10.81 -7.44
CA LYS A 19 8.80 12.13 -7.02
C LYS A 19 8.35 12.13 -5.56
N ILE A 20 7.74 11.03 -5.12
CA ILE A 20 7.23 10.85 -3.76
C ILE A 20 8.26 10.20 -2.82
N ASP A 21 9.46 9.87 -3.29
CA ASP A 21 10.44 9.14 -2.47
C ASP A 21 10.94 9.96 -1.27
N ALA A 22 10.91 11.29 -1.37
CA ALA A 22 11.17 12.18 -0.25
C ALA A 22 10.17 11.99 0.92
N ASN A 23 8.99 11.46 0.63
CA ASN A 23 7.94 11.14 1.59
C ASN A 23 8.02 9.69 2.11
N PHE A 24 9.04 8.92 1.72
CA PHE A 24 9.22 7.55 2.16
C PHE A 24 9.40 7.48 3.68
N ARG A 25 8.58 6.67 4.34
CA ARG A 25 8.63 6.48 5.79
C ARG A 25 9.24 5.14 6.18
N LYS A 26 8.72 4.05 5.60
CA LYS A 26 9.12 2.68 5.94
C LYS A 26 8.72 1.69 4.85
N SER A 27 9.32 0.51 4.90
CA SER A 27 8.89 -0.65 4.12
C SER A 27 8.64 -1.84 5.05
N THR A 28 7.65 -2.66 4.72
CA THR A 28 7.41 -3.95 5.39
C THR A 28 7.42 -5.07 4.36
N LYS A 29 7.59 -6.29 4.85
CA LYS A 29 7.53 -7.51 4.04
C LYS A 29 6.68 -8.55 4.74
N TYR A 30 5.95 -9.31 3.96
CA TYR A 30 5.21 -10.47 4.44
C TYR A 30 5.16 -11.52 3.34
N ILE A 31 4.90 -12.76 3.74
CA ILE A 31 4.68 -13.86 2.79
C ILE A 31 3.18 -14.14 2.79
N GLU A 32 2.59 -14.20 1.61
CA GLU A 32 1.19 -14.54 1.39
C GLU A 32 1.10 -15.95 0.78
N PHE A 33 0.18 -16.75 1.30
CA PHE A 33 -0.15 -18.06 0.75
C PHE A 33 -1.61 -18.03 0.32
N LEU A 34 -1.83 -18.27 -0.98
CA LEU A 34 -3.16 -18.44 -1.53
C LEU A 34 -3.40 -19.94 -1.75
N SER A 35 -4.47 -20.46 -1.16
CA SER A 35 -4.87 -21.85 -1.31
C SER A 35 -6.38 -21.95 -1.50
N ASN A 36 -6.87 -23.14 -1.86
CA ASN A 36 -8.31 -23.40 -1.94
C ASN A 36 -9.02 -23.23 -0.59
N ASP A 37 -8.30 -23.40 0.53
CA ASP A 37 -8.84 -23.26 1.89
C ASP A 37 -8.85 -21.82 2.41
N GLY A 38 -8.31 -20.89 1.62
CA GLY A 38 -8.30 -19.45 1.89
C GLY A 38 -6.91 -18.82 1.81
N LEU A 39 -6.85 -17.61 2.37
CA LEU A 39 -5.68 -16.74 2.36
C LEU A 39 -4.94 -16.83 3.69
N TYR A 40 -3.62 -16.96 3.63
CA TYR A 40 -2.77 -17.01 4.80
C TYR A 40 -1.63 -16.00 4.67
N LYS A 41 -1.16 -15.50 5.81
CA LYS A 41 -0.09 -14.50 5.87
C LYS A 41 0.93 -14.87 6.93
N ILE A 42 2.21 -14.85 6.58
CA ILE A 42 3.32 -14.85 7.54
C ILE A 42 3.84 -13.42 7.70
N GLU A 43 3.76 -12.92 8.92
CA GLU A 43 4.28 -11.60 9.29
C GLU A 43 4.86 -11.67 10.70
N ASN A 44 6.07 -11.13 10.89
CA ASN A 44 6.78 -11.16 12.18
C ASN A 44 6.88 -12.57 12.79
N ASN A 45 7.23 -13.58 11.97
CA ASN A 45 7.32 -15.00 12.34
C ASN A 45 6.03 -15.63 12.89
N ASN A 46 4.87 -14.99 12.69
CA ASN A 46 3.58 -15.55 13.04
C ASN A 46 2.81 -15.89 11.76
N LEU A 47 2.14 -17.05 11.77
CA LEU A 47 1.27 -17.49 10.69
C LEU A 47 -0.19 -17.15 11.03
N PHE A 48 -0.87 -16.50 10.10
CA PHE A 48 -2.26 -16.10 10.24
C PHE A 48 -3.11 -16.67 9.12
N LYS A 49 -4.30 -17.16 9.44
CA LYS A 49 -5.39 -17.32 8.48
C LYS A 49 -6.17 -16.01 8.41
N LEU A 50 -6.43 -15.52 7.20
CA LEU A 50 -7.12 -14.27 6.96
C LEU A 50 -8.58 -14.53 6.59
N HIS A 51 -9.49 -14.00 7.40
CA HIS A 51 -10.93 -14.08 7.14
C HIS A 51 -11.44 -12.73 6.64
N PRO A 52 -12.00 -12.63 5.42
CA PRO A 52 -12.49 -11.37 4.89
C PRO A 52 -13.74 -10.91 5.65
N ILE A 53 -13.82 -9.62 5.92
CA ILE A 53 -15.01 -8.93 6.43
C ILE A 53 -15.31 -7.79 5.45
N ASP A 54 -16.34 -8.01 4.65
CA ASP A 54 -16.67 -7.13 3.52
C ASP A 54 -17.64 -6.02 3.92
N TYR A 55 -17.44 -4.85 3.34
CA TYR A 55 -18.35 -3.71 3.41
C TYR A 55 -18.63 -3.16 2.01
N PRO A 56 -19.81 -2.57 1.78
CA PRO A 56 -20.09 -1.89 0.52
C PRO A 56 -19.08 -0.78 0.24
N VAL A 57 -18.46 -0.82 -0.95
CA VAL A 57 -17.55 0.21 -1.43
C VAL A 57 -18.32 1.52 -1.63
N GLN A 58 -17.82 2.61 -1.04
CA GLN A 58 -18.38 3.95 -1.24
C GLN A 58 -17.62 4.67 -2.35
N ILE A 59 -18.31 5.47 -3.17
CA ILE A 59 -17.72 6.13 -4.33
C ILE A 59 -17.80 7.65 -4.13
N LEU A 60 -16.64 8.32 -4.15
CA LEU A 60 -16.56 9.77 -4.19
C LEU A 60 -16.20 10.21 -5.61
N LYS A 61 -17.19 10.75 -6.33
CA LYS A 61 -17.02 11.24 -7.71
C LYS A 61 -16.48 12.68 -7.70
N GLN A 62 -15.79 13.05 -8.78
CA GLN A 62 -15.34 14.43 -9.03
C GLN A 62 -14.52 15.02 -7.87
N TYR A 63 -13.52 14.27 -7.41
CA TYR A 63 -12.60 14.73 -6.38
C TYR A 63 -11.51 15.64 -7.03
N TYR A 64 -10.24 15.39 -6.75
CA TYR A 64 -9.10 16.11 -7.33
C TYR A 64 -9.01 15.93 -8.85
N LYS A 65 -9.05 17.02 -9.64
CA LYS A 65 -8.95 16.98 -11.12
C LYS A 65 -9.88 15.93 -11.78
N ASN A 66 -11.10 15.77 -11.29
CA ASN A 66 -12.09 14.77 -11.74
C ASN A 66 -11.73 13.30 -11.49
N VAL A 67 -10.74 13.01 -10.64
CA VAL A 67 -10.47 11.66 -10.16
C VAL A 67 -11.65 11.14 -9.34
N VAL A 68 -11.91 9.84 -9.44
CA VAL A 68 -12.90 9.13 -8.62
C VAL A 68 -12.17 8.33 -7.56
N LEU A 69 -12.62 8.44 -6.30
CA LEU A 69 -12.10 7.64 -5.20
C LEU A 69 -13.08 6.51 -4.85
N PHE A 70 -12.54 5.32 -4.62
CA PHE A 70 -13.27 4.18 -4.08
C PHE A 70 -12.83 3.96 -2.63
N ILE A 71 -13.78 3.98 -1.72
CA ILE A 71 -13.53 3.89 -0.29
C ILE A 71 -13.95 2.49 0.15
N ASP A 72 -12.97 1.70 0.53
CA ASP A 72 -13.16 0.33 0.97
C ASP A 72 -12.89 0.21 2.47
N LYS A 73 -13.95 -0.12 3.20
CA LYS A 73 -13.91 -0.37 4.65
C LYS A 73 -13.69 -1.84 4.98
N SER A 74 -13.66 -2.70 3.97
CA SER A 74 -13.39 -4.13 4.13
C SER A 74 -11.99 -4.35 4.69
N TYR A 75 -11.87 -5.41 5.48
CA TYR A 75 -10.60 -5.78 6.11
C TYR A 75 -10.53 -7.28 6.34
N PHE A 76 -9.32 -7.79 6.58
CA PHE A 76 -9.11 -9.16 6.99
C PHE A 76 -8.99 -9.26 8.51
N LYS A 77 -9.81 -10.10 9.12
CA LYS A 77 -9.60 -10.54 10.50
C LYS A 77 -8.55 -11.64 10.51
N ALA A 78 -7.43 -11.38 11.16
CA ALA A 78 -6.35 -12.35 11.31
C ALA A 78 -6.63 -13.31 12.48
N GLU A 79 -6.57 -14.60 12.22
CA GLU A 79 -6.59 -15.68 13.21
C GLU A 79 -5.19 -16.30 13.26
N ASN A 80 -4.54 -16.29 14.43
CA ASN A 80 -3.24 -16.95 14.59
C ASN A 80 -3.45 -18.46 14.52
N ILE A 81 -2.69 -19.13 13.66
CA ILE A 81 -2.74 -20.58 13.53
C ILE A 81 -1.35 -21.18 13.76
N TYR A 82 -1.36 -22.33 14.43
CA TYR A 82 -0.15 -23.11 14.69
C TYR A 82 0.00 -24.29 13.72
N SER A 83 -0.98 -24.50 12.83
CA SER A 83 -1.03 -25.62 11.90
C SER A 83 -0.25 -25.36 10.61
N GLN A 84 0.01 -26.44 9.89
CA GLN A 84 0.67 -26.44 8.59
C GLN A 84 -0.15 -25.66 7.55
N ILE A 85 0.56 -25.02 6.64
CA ILE A 85 -0.01 -24.38 5.44
C ILE A 85 -0.58 -25.48 4.55
N PRO A 86 -1.73 -25.27 3.89
CA PRO A 86 -2.28 -26.24 2.95
C PRO A 86 -1.20 -26.70 1.93
N PRO A 87 -1.10 -27.99 1.59
CA PRO A 87 -0.01 -28.50 0.75
C PRO A 87 -0.03 -27.91 -0.65
N GLU A 88 -1.21 -27.62 -1.19
CA GLU A 88 -1.41 -26.94 -2.47
C GLU A 88 -1.64 -25.45 -2.22
N HIS A 89 -0.64 -24.63 -2.54
CA HIS A 89 -0.71 -23.19 -2.37
C HIS A 89 0.21 -22.46 -3.37
N GLU A 90 -0.15 -21.21 -3.69
CA GLU A 90 0.75 -20.24 -4.31
C GLU A 90 1.41 -19.37 -3.22
N ILE A 91 2.71 -19.10 -3.36
CA ILE A 91 3.47 -18.24 -2.44
C ILE A 91 3.75 -16.91 -3.11
N ARG A 92 3.61 -15.80 -2.36
CA ARG A 92 4.03 -14.46 -2.80
C ARG A 92 4.79 -13.74 -1.70
N ASP A 93 6.00 -13.32 -2.00
CA ASP A 93 6.80 -12.43 -1.14
C ASP A 93 6.45 -10.98 -1.44
N VAL A 94 5.55 -10.41 -0.64
CA VAL A 94 5.04 -9.05 -0.84
C VAL A 94 5.89 -8.04 -0.09
N THR A 95 6.22 -6.94 -0.77
CA THR A 95 6.86 -5.77 -0.16
C THR A 95 5.91 -4.58 -0.27
N CYS A 96 5.69 -3.91 0.85
CA CYS A 96 4.87 -2.70 0.93
C CYS A 96 5.76 -1.50 1.25
N PHE A 97 5.67 -0.45 0.42
CA PHE A 97 6.30 0.84 0.68
C PHE A 97 5.26 1.84 1.20
N TYR A 98 5.56 2.50 2.32
CA TYR A 98 4.68 3.46 2.97
C TYR A 98 5.27 4.86 2.84
N TYR A 99 4.46 5.78 2.31
CA TYR A 99 4.80 7.19 2.15
C TYR A 99 3.84 8.03 2.97
N GLU A 100 4.35 9.09 3.59
CA GLU A 100 3.56 10.05 4.36
C GLU A 100 3.96 11.48 4.00
N VAL A 101 2.96 12.38 3.98
CA VAL A 101 3.24 13.79 3.74
C VAL A 101 4.07 14.35 4.90
N CYS A 102 5.23 14.91 4.56
CA CYS A 102 6.18 15.52 5.48
C CYS A 102 6.08 17.06 5.48
N ASP A 103 4.92 17.63 5.16
CA ASP A 103 4.73 19.08 5.23
C ASP A 103 4.71 19.52 6.71
N SER A 104 5.65 20.37 7.09
CA SER A 104 5.79 20.89 8.44
C SER A 104 4.55 21.66 8.90
N LYS A 105 3.82 22.33 8.00
CA LYS A 105 2.56 23.01 8.33
C LYS A 105 1.48 22.00 8.72
N LEU A 106 1.26 20.98 7.87
CA LEU A 106 0.28 19.92 8.11
C LEU A 106 0.63 19.09 9.36
N LEU A 107 1.92 18.80 9.57
CA LEU A 107 2.42 18.07 10.73
C LEU A 107 2.32 18.88 12.03
N SER A 108 2.56 20.20 12.00
CA SER A 108 2.47 21.05 13.21
C SER A 108 1.05 21.16 13.75
N SER A 109 0.05 21.09 12.87
CA SER A 109 -1.37 21.05 13.24
C SER A 109 -1.84 19.66 13.68
N LYS A 110 -1.08 18.61 13.38
CA LYS A 110 -1.48 17.22 13.61
C LYS A 110 -1.26 16.82 15.07
N LYS A 111 -2.36 16.64 15.81
CA LYS A 111 -2.31 16.04 17.15
C LYS A 111 -2.06 14.53 17.05
N LYS A 112 -1.55 13.93 18.14
CA LYS A 112 -1.18 12.51 18.22
C LYS A 112 -2.30 11.52 17.78
N ASN A 113 -3.56 11.93 17.86
CA ASN A 113 -4.75 11.12 17.53
C ASN A 113 -5.65 11.78 16.47
N ASP A 114 -5.14 12.66 15.61
CA ASP A 114 -5.98 13.37 14.64
C ASP A 114 -6.37 12.43 13.48
N TYR A 115 -5.67 12.48 12.35
CA TYR A 115 -5.88 11.58 11.22
C TYR A 115 -4.55 10.99 10.76
N SER A 116 -4.54 9.76 10.25
CA SER A 116 -3.38 9.15 9.62
C SER A 116 -3.70 8.81 8.18
N ILE A 117 -2.87 9.27 7.25
CA ILE A 117 -2.98 8.99 5.82
C ILE A 117 -1.58 8.55 5.38
N GLN A 118 -1.48 7.34 4.87
CA GLN A 118 -0.26 6.87 4.23
C GLN A 118 -0.61 6.38 2.84
N LEU A 119 0.20 6.74 1.86
CA LEU A 119 0.17 6.10 0.56
C LEU A 119 0.93 4.78 0.65
N VAL A 120 0.32 3.70 0.16
CA VAL A 120 0.90 2.37 0.15
C VAL A 120 1.06 1.93 -1.29
N VAL A 121 2.26 1.46 -1.64
CA VAL A 121 2.53 0.76 -2.89
C VAL A 121 2.95 -0.66 -2.55
N GLU A 122 2.18 -1.63 -2.99
CA GLU A 122 2.45 -3.05 -2.79
C GLU A 122 2.92 -3.70 -4.09
N GLY A 123 3.87 -4.61 -3.96
CA GLY A 123 4.46 -5.27 -5.10
C GLY A 123 5.32 -6.45 -4.69
N THR A 124 5.85 -7.12 -5.70
CA THR A 124 6.80 -8.22 -5.54
C THR A 124 8.10 -7.88 -6.29
N TYR A 125 9.21 -8.48 -5.89
CA TYR A 125 10.44 -8.39 -6.67
C TYR A 125 10.50 -9.53 -7.66
N LYS A 126 10.87 -9.24 -8.92
CA LYS A 126 11.19 -10.31 -9.87
C LYS A 126 12.38 -11.10 -9.35
N GLU A 127 12.26 -12.43 -9.30
CA GLU A 127 13.33 -13.34 -8.91
C GLU A 127 14.63 -13.01 -9.66
N LYS A 128 15.77 -13.18 -8.98
CA LYS A 128 17.09 -12.97 -9.61
C LYS A 128 17.31 -14.01 -10.71
N GLU A 129 17.00 -13.66 -11.95
CA GLU A 129 17.78 -14.19 -13.06
C GLU A 129 19.25 -13.89 -12.76
N ILE A 130 20.09 -14.92 -12.78
CA ILE A 130 21.54 -14.82 -12.58
C ILE A 130 22.11 -14.00 -13.75
N ASN A 131 22.02 -12.68 -13.66
CA ASN A 131 22.59 -11.77 -14.64
C ASN A 131 24.03 -11.47 -14.24
N LEU A 132 24.97 -12.10 -14.94
CA LEU A 132 26.43 -11.93 -14.87
C LEU A 132 26.94 -10.56 -15.33
N GLN A 133 26.08 -9.54 -15.42
CA GLN A 133 26.45 -8.20 -15.89
C GLN A 133 26.18 -7.16 -14.81
N THR A 134 27.19 -6.95 -13.98
CA THR A 134 27.24 -5.86 -13.00
C THR A 134 27.55 -4.54 -13.70
N ASN A 135 26.52 -3.85 -14.19
CA ASN A 135 26.58 -2.39 -14.29
C ASN A 135 26.15 -1.82 -12.93
N SER A 136 27.15 -1.41 -12.17
CA SER A 136 27.13 -1.11 -10.73
C SER A 136 26.32 0.13 -10.29
N ASN A 137 25.59 0.80 -11.18
CA ASN A 137 24.92 2.05 -10.83
C ASN A 137 23.46 1.89 -10.37
N ASN A 138 22.81 0.74 -10.62
CA ASN A 138 21.40 0.52 -10.25
C ASN A 138 21.20 -0.34 -8.98
N ALA A 139 22.26 -0.91 -8.41
CA ALA A 139 22.17 -1.80 -7.26
C ALA A 139 21.71 -1.10 -5.96
N ASN A 140 21.87 0.22 -5.86
CA ASN A 140 21.47 1.01 -4.69
C ASN A 140 20.02 1.54 -4.75
N ASN A 141 19.28 1.28 -5.84
CA ASN A 141 17.88 1.67 -5.93
C ASN A 141 16.99 0.60 -5.25
N LYS A 142 16.33 0.95 -4.14
CA LYS A 142 15.42 0.04 -3.42
C LYS A 142 14.24 -0.45 -4.27
N TYR A 143 13.90 0.24 -5.36
CA TYR A 143 12.86 -0.16 -6.31
C TYR A 143 13.37 -1.02 -7.47
N TYR A 144 14.67 -1.35 -7.49
CA TYR A 144 15.24 -2.16 -8.57
C TYR A 144 14.53 -3.52 -8.68
N ARG A 145 13.94 -3.80 -9.84
CA ARG A 145 13.12 -5.00 -10.13
C ARG A 145 11.84 -5.15 -9.29
N PHE A 146 11.43 -4.11 -8.58
CA PHE A 146 10.14 -4.07 -7.91
C PHE A 146 9.03 -3.95 -8.96
N VAL A 147 7.99 -4.76 -8.85
CA VAL A 147 6.82 -4.74 -9.71
C VAL A 147 5.61 -4.41 -8.84
N PRO A 148 5.12 -3.16 -8.86
CA PRO A 148 3.92 -2.79 -8.13
C PRO A 148 2.71 -3.49 -8.75
N HIS A 149 1.84 -4.02 -7.89
CA HIS A 149 0.57 -4.61 -8.29
C HIS A 149 -0.62 -4.03 -7.53
N ASP A 150 -0.40 -3.28 -6.45
CA ASP A 150 -1.46 -2.54 -5.76
C ASP A 150 -0.98 -1.15 -5.31
N PHE A 151 -1.92 -0.21 -5.26
CA PHE A 151 -1.72 1.19 -4.92
C PHE A 151 -2.97 1.72 -4.22
N TYR A 152 -2.84 2.20 -2.99
CA TYR A 152 -3.96 2.73 -2.23
C TYR A 152 -3.49 3.65 -1.09
N PHE A 153 -4.39 4.49 -0.59
CA PHE A 153 -4.19 5.18 0.67
C PHE A 153 -4.75 4.35 1.82
N ILE A 154 -3.97 4.17 2.87
CA ILE A 154 -4.44 3.62 4.15
C ILE A 154 -4.74 4.77 5.10
N VAL A 155 -5.93 4.73 5.70
CA VAL A 155 -6.38 5.73 6.66
C VAL A 155 -6.95 5.10 7.92
N ASN A 156 -6.84 5.81 9.04
CA ASN A 156 -7.40 5.42 10.33
C ASN A 156 -8.88 5.84 10.47
N ASP A 157 -9.52 5.41 11.55
CA ASP A 157 -10.96 5.60 11.77
C ASP A 157 -11.37 7.07 12.00
N ASN A 158 -10.41 7.92 12.34
CA ASN A 158 -10.63 9.36 12.52
C ASN A 158 -10.55 10.15 11.19
N PHE A 159 -10.29 9.47 10.08
CA PHE A 159 -10.27 10.11 8.77
C PHE A 159 -11.66 10.62 8.41
N ASP A 160 -11.73 11.90 8.08
CA ASP A 160 -12.96 12.56 7.68
C ASP A 160 -12.76 13.22 6.31
N PHE A 161 -13.61 12.87 5.36
CA PHE A 161 -13.57 13.48 4.04
C PHE A 161 -13.91 14.96 4.09
N ASP A 162 -14.68 15.46 5.07
CA ASP A 162 -15.00 16.88 5.17
C ASP A 162 -13.87 17.70 5.82
N ASN A 163 -12.90 17.03 6.44
CA ASN A 163 -11.73 17.67 7.02
C ASN A 163 -10.78 18.19 5.91
N TYR A 164 -10.55 19.50 5.93
CA TYR A 164 -9.68 20.19 4.98
C TYR A 164 -8.27 19.58 4.90
N PHE A 165 -7.65 19.28 6.03
CA PHE A 165 -6.29 18.74 6.06
C PHE A 165 -6.21 17.31 5.53
N CYS A 166 -7.25 16.50 5.78
CA CYS A 166 -7.36 15.16 5.18
C CYS A 166 -7.42 15.27 3.66
N LYS A 167 -8.24 16.20 3.13
CA LYS A 167 -8.33 16.43 1.68
C LYS A 167 -7.00 16.88 1.09
N GLU A 168 -6.37 17.89 1.69
CA GLU A 168 -5.10 18.43 1.18
C GLU A 168 -3.98 17.40 1.17
N THR A 169 -3.92 16.53 2.18
CA THR A 169 -2.92 15.46 2.23
C THR A 169 -3.07 14.47 1.07
N ILE A 170 -4.31 14.09 0.73
CA ILE A 170 -4.57 13.21 -0.44
C ILE A 170 -4.27 13.97 -1.73
N ASN A 171 -4.73 15.23 -1.85
CA ASN A 171 -4.50 16.07 -3.02
C ASN A 171 -3.01 16.27 -3.32
N GLU A 172 -2.18 16.45 -2.29
CA GLU A 172 -0.72 16.59 -2.42
C GLU A 172 -0.12 15.37 -3.10
N PHE A 173 -0.44 14.16 -2.62
CA PHE A 173 -0.01 12.94 -3.30
C PHE A 173 -0.55 12.87 -4.73
N LEU A 174 -1.85 13.11 -4.93
CA LEU A 174 -2.44 13.06 -6.27
C LEU A 174 -1.79 14.06 -7.24
N SER A 175 -1.36 15.24 -6.77
CA SER A 175 -0.69 16.25 -7.58
C SER A 175 0.67 15.80 -8.13
N GLN A 176 1.39 14.97 -7.36
CA GLN A 176 2.68 14.42 -7.77
C GLN A 176 2.51 13.21 -8.69
N LEU A 177 1.36 12.55 -8.59
CA LEU A 177 1.02 11.33 -9.33
C LEU A 177 0.24 11.59 -10.62
N PHE A 178 -0.38 12.76 -10.81
CA PHE A 178 -1.14 13.16 -12.01
C PHE A 178 -0.80 14.57 -12.47
#